data_AF-A0A3M7PMR9-F1
#
_entry.id   AF-A0A3M7PMR9-F1
#
_cell.length_a   1.000
_cell.length_b   1.000
_cell.length_c   1.000
_cell.angle_alpha   90.00
_cell.angle_beta   90.00
_cell.angle_gamma   90.00
#
_symmetry.space_group_name_H-M   'P 1'
#
loop_
_entity.id
_entity.type
_entity.pdbx_description
1 polymer ?
#
loop_
_entity_poly.entity_id
_entity_poly.type
_entity_poly.pdbx_seq_one_letter_code
_entity_poly.pdbx_strand_id
1 'polypeptide(L)'
;AKTFKELVIQEKNKLTKSGKDFILFDSGCEDEELYCFLPNKQQKTYIKLFNNLKSKVTRLVPQFLIDTWHALKRVTENLPRSNNSIEAWHKAISQDIHSHPETNKLISHLIKEQHLMEIFLEQINSGVLFPRDQREIKKDQSIINLAKDFSKKNLFDYLQSMNEIMK
;
A
#
# COMPACT_ATOMS: atom_id res chain seq x y z
N ALA A 1 -42.35 7.04 11.06
CA ALA A 1 -40.88 7.22 11.10
C ALA A 1 -40.61 8.70 11.33
N LYS A 2 -39.73 9.06 12.28
CA LYS A 2 -39.42 10.48 12.54
C LYS A 2 -38.62 11.05 11.37
N THR A 3 -39.00 12.23 10.90
CA THR A 3 -38.30 12.97 9.85
C THR A 3 -36.94 13.46 10.38
N PHE A 4 -35.92 13.59 9.52
CA PHE A 4 -34.54 13.91 9.91
C PHE A 4 -34.41 15.17 10.80
N LYS A 5 -35.33 16.13 10.66
CA LYS A 5 -35.41 17.35 11.48
C LYS A 5 -35.87 17.13 12.93
N GLU A 6 -36.44 15.98 13.26
CA GLU A 6 -36.98 15.65 14.58
C GLU A 6 -36.03 14.81 15.44
N LEU A 7 -34.85 14.46 14.91
CA LEU A 7 -33.81 13.74 15.63
C LEU A 7 -33.01 14.70 16.51
N VAL A 8 -33.44 14.86 17.76
CA VAL A 8 -32.68 15.58 18.78
C VAL A 8 -31.67 14.63 19.41
N ILE A 9 -30.39 14.99 19.35
CA ILE A 9 -29.29 14.22 19.96
C ILE A 9 -29.46 14.24 21.49
N GLN A 10 -29.50 13.05 22.10
CA GLN A 10 -29.58 12.89 23.56
C GLN A 10 -28.35 13.52 24.23
N GLU A 11 -28.51 14.23 25.34
CA GLU A 11 -27.43 15.02 25.95
C GLU A 11 -26.19 14.22 26.35
N LYS A 12 -26.38 12.97 26.79
CA LYS A 12 -25.27 12.03 27.07
C LYS A 12 -24.35 11.77 25.87
N ASN A 13 -24.81 12.04 24.65
CA ASN A 13 -24.07 11.86 23.41
C ASN A 13 -23.55 13.19 22.83
N LYS A 14 -23.75 14.32 23.53
CA LYS A 14 -23.21 15.63 23.13
C LYS A 14 -21.81 15.89 23.70
N LEU A 15 -21.37 15.06 24.65
CA LEU A 15 -20.08 15.18 25.31
C LEU A 15 -19.12 14.08 24.85
N THR A 16 -17.84 14.43 24.76
CA THR A 16 -16.75 13.47 24.50
C THR A 16 -16.46 12.61 25.74
N LYS A 17 -15.68 11.54 25.58
CA LYS A 17 -15.26 10.67 26.71
C LYS A 17 -14.47 11.42 27.80
N SER A 18 -13.93 12.59 27.48
CA SER A 18 -13.22 13.49 28.40
C SER A 18 -14.11 14.61 28.97
N GLY A 19 -15.42 14.63 28.65
CA GLY A 19 -16.40 15.55 29.23
C GLY A 19 -16.46 16.94 28.60
N LYS A 20 -15.92 17.13 27.38
CA LYS A 20 -16.00 18.39 26.62
C LYS A 20 -17.11 18.34 25.57
N ASP A 21 -17.67 19.49 25.20
CA ASP A 21 -18.69 19.61 24.15
C ASP A 21 -18.14 19.19 22.78
N PHE A 22 -18.92 18.41 22.04
CA PHE A 22 -18.60 18.02 20.67
C PHE A 22 -18.63 19.25 19.74
N ILE A 23 -17.47 19.69 19.25
CA ILE A 23 -17.41 20.64 18.14
C ILE A 23 -17.52 19.82 16.84
N LEU A 24 -18.20 20.33 15.81
CA LEU A 24 -18.52 19.61 14.56
C LEU A 24 -17.28 19.07 13.79
N PHE A 25 -16.07 19.37 14.27
CA PHE A 25 -14.78 18.95 13.70
C PHE A 25 -13.82 18.32 14.73
N ASP A 26 -14.29 17.97 15.93
CA ASP A 26 -13.49 17.34 16.98
C ASP A 26 -13.40 15.82 16.81
N SER A 27 -13.25 15.35 15.56
CA SER A 27 -12.89 13.97 15.28
C SER A 27 -11.39 13.79 15.48
N GLY A 28 -11.01 13.74 16.74
CA GLY A 28 -9.80 13.05 17.16
C GLY A 28 -8.53 13.87 17.07
N CYS A 29 -7.83 13.79 18.21
CA CYS A 29 -6.43 14.10 18.42
C CYS A 29 -6.10 15.58 18.68
N GLU A 30 -5.40 15.80 19.80
CA GLU A 30 -4.63 17.01 20.07
C GLU A 30 -3.44 17.08 19.10
N ASP A 31 -3.71 17.02 17.80
CA ASP A 31 -2.70 16.93 16.76
C ASP A 31 -2.10 18.31 16.51
N GLU A 32 -0.81 18.42 16.83
CA GLU A 32 0.08 19.49 16.38
C GLU A 32 0.19 19.56 14.84
N GLU A 33 -0.45 18.62 14.14
CA GLU A 33 -0.55 18.53 12.68
C GLU A 33 -1.45 19.61 12.07
N LEU A 34 -2.25 20.35 12.85
CA LEU A 34 -3.06 21.45 12.31
C LEU A 34 -2.24 22.71 11.93
N TYR A 35 -0.96 22.79 12.36
CA TYR A 35 -0.11 23.96 12.09
C TYR A 35 0.17 24.19 10.59
N CYS A 36 0.10 23.14 9.76
CA CYS A 36 0.33 23.24 8.32
C CYS A 36 -0.81 23.95 7.57
N PHE A 37 -1.97 24.15 8.22
CA PHE A 37 -3.11 24.90 7.67
C PHE A 37 -3.18 26.34 8.17
N LEU A 38 -2.20 26.81 8.97
CA LEU A 38 -2.21 28.19 9.45
C LEU A 38 -2.09 29.17 8.27
N PRO A 39 -2.93 30.23 8.23
CA PRO A 39 -3.05 31.12 7.07
C PRO A 39 -1.77 31.92 6.78
N ASN A 40 -0.86 32.01 7.74
CA ASN A 40 0.38 32.75 7.58
C ASN A 40 1.51 31.86 7.04
N LYS A 41 1.62 31.82 5.71
CA LYS A 41 2.62 31.07 4.93
C LYS A 41 4.06 31.63 5.04
N GLN A 42 4.47 32.09 6.22
CA GLN A 42 5.82 32.65 6.44
C GLN A 42 6.83 31.53 6.75
N GLN A 43 8.01 31.60 6.11
CA GLN A 43 9.10 30.61 6.22
C GLN A 43 9.50 30.32 7.68
N LYS A 44 9.52 31.34 8.54
CA LYS A 44 9.85 31.21 9.97
C LYS A 44 8.88 30.30 10.74
N THR A 45 7.62 30.23 10.31
CA THR A 45 6.58 29.38 10.92
C THR A 45 6.85 27.92 10.60
N TYR A 46 7.15 27.61 9.33
CA TYR A 46 7.48 26.25 8.89
C TYR A 46 8.79 25.73 9.49
N ILE A 47 9.81 26.58 9.64
CA ILE A 47 11.07 26.18 10.28
C ILE A 47 10.85 25.82 11.75
N LYS A 48 10.07 26.63 12.50
CA LYS A 48 9.72 26.32 13.89
C LYS A 48 8.89 25.04 14.01
N LEU A 49 7.93 24.83 13.11
CA LEU A 49 7.15 23.59 13.03
C LEU A 49 8.06 22.38 12.82
N PHE A 50 8.95 22.43 11.82
CA PHE A 50 9.84 21.32 11.50
C PHE A 50 10.79 20.98 12.65
N ASN A 51 11.26 21.99 13.38
CA ASN A 51 12.12 21.80 14.55
C ASN A 51 11.35 21.21 15.75
N ASN A 52 10.09 21.60 15.95
CA ASN A 52 9.23 21.02 16.98
C ASN A 52 8.79 19.58 16.66
N LEU A 53 8.50 19.29 15.38
CA LEU A 53 8.24 17.92 14.94
C LEU A 53 9.50 17.04 15.11
N LYS A 54 10.69 17.55 14.76
CA LYS A 54 11.94 16.83 14.98
C LYS A 54 12.25 16.54 16.45
N SER A 55 11.87 17.43 17.37
CA SER A 55 12.14 17.23 18.80
C SER A 55 11.16 16.27 19.47
N LYS A 56 9.98 16.05 18.89
CA LYS A 56 8.94 15.15 19.44
C LYS A 56 8.82 13.79 18.76
N VAL A 57 9.31 13.64 17.53
CA VAL A 57 9.26 12.35 16.83
C VAL A 57 10.35 11.44 17.36
N THR A 58 10.02 10.67 18.40
CA THR A 58 10.74 9.43 18.70
C THR A 58 10.50 8.50 17.53
N ARG A 59 11.55 8.10 16.81
CA ARG A 59 11.41 7.18 15.66
C ARG A 59 10.74 5.89 16.17
N LEU A 60 9.51 5.65 15.75
CA LEU A 60 8.83 4.39 16.02
C LEU A 60 9.65 3.24 15.42
N VAL A 61 9.79 2.16 16.18
CA VAL A 61 10.44 0.95 15.68
C VAL A 61 9.60 0.44 14.51
N PRO A 62 10.20 0.16 13.34
CA PRO A 62 9.45 -0.33 12.21
C PRO A 62 8.76 -1.66 12.56
N GLN A 63 7.53 -1.84 12.09
CA GLN A 63 6.76 -3.07 12.31
C GLN A 63 7.49 -4.32 11.76
N PHE A 64 8.36 -4.12 10.76
CA PHE A 64 9.22 -5.15 10.19
C PHE A 64 10.69 -4.79 10.41
N LEU A 65 11.49 -5.78 10.82
CA LEU A 65 12.92 -5.60 11.04
C LEU A 65 13.62 -5.12 9.77
N ILE A 66 14.56 -4.18 9.89
CA ILE A 66 15.28 -3.59 8.75
C ILE A 66 15.99 -4.66 7.91
N ASP A 67 16.47 -5.73 8.54
CA ASP A 67 17.12 -6.86 7.85
C ASP A 67 16.21 -7.56 6.83
N THR A 68 14.89 -7.45 7.00
CA THR A 68 13.90 -7.99 6.05
C THR A 68 13.70 -7.10 4.82
N TRP A 69 14.17 -5.85 4.86
CA TRP A 69 13.97 -4.86 3.79
C TRP A 69 14.99 -4.99 2.66
N HIS A 70 16.00 -5.84 2.82
CA HIS A 70 17.01 -6.08 1.79
C HIS A 70 16.41 -6.82 0.59
N ALA A 71 16.04 -6.06 -0.44
CA ALA A 71 15.57 -6.59 -1.72
C ALA A 71 16.60 -7.53 -2.38
N LEU A 72 17.90 -7.29 -2.18
CA LEU A 72 18.97 -8.16 -2.68
C LEU A 72 18.89 -9.57 -2.10
N LYS A 73 18.67 -9.69 -0.79
CA LYS A 73 18.49 -10.98 -0.11
C LYS A 73 17.29 -11.73 -0.68
N ARG A 74 16.18 -11.02 -0.90
CA ARG A 74 14.97 -11.60 -1.50
C ARG A 74 15.19 -12.12 -2.92
N VAL A 75 15.95 -11.40 -3.74
CA VAL A 75 16.28 -11.82 -5.11
C VAL A 75 17.23 -13.02 -5.10
N THR A 76 18.27 -12.99 -4.28
CA THR A 76 19.26 -14.07 -4.19
C THR A 76 18.67 -15.37 -3.63
N GLU A 77 17.75 -15.28 -2.68
CA GLU A 77 17.05 -16.43 -2.07
C GLU A 77 15.79 -16.86 -2.85
N ASN A 78 15.45 -16.17 -3.95
CA ASN A 78 14.27 -16.42 -4.78
C ASN A 78 12.95 -16.53 -3.96
N LEU A 79 12.77 -15.63 -2.99
CA LEU A 79 11.61 -15.66 -2.10
C LEU A 79 10.33 -15.24 -2.82
N PRO A 80 9.18 -15.90 -2.54
CA PRO A 80 7.91 -15.57 -3.18
C PRO A 80 7.44 -14.14 -2.85
N ARG A 81 6.74 -13.51 -3.80
CA ARG A 81 6.24 -12.14 -3.71
C ARG A 81 4.71 -12.15 -3.79
N SER A 82 4.04 -11.80 -2.70
CA SER A 82 2.58 -11.65 -2.69
C SER A 82 2.10 -10.41 -3.45
N ASN A 83 2.91 -9.35 -3.50
CA ASN A 83 2.55 -8.12 -4.20
C ASN A 83 2.30 -8.36 -5.70
N ASN A 84 3.09 -9.22 -6.36
CA ASN A 84 2.97 -9.42 -7.80
C ASN A 84 1.61 -10.02 -8.16
N SER A 85 1.13 -10.98 -7.37
CA SER A 85 -0.15 -11.65 -7.62
C SER A 85 -1.34 -10.73 -7.31
N ILE A 86 -1.26 -9.94 -6.23
CA ILE A 86 -2.32 -8.99 -5.86
C ILE A 86 -2.37 -7.83 -6.87
N GLU A 87 -1.22 -7.30 -7.30
CA GLU A 87 -1.14 -6.26 -8.32
C GLU A 87 -1.64 -6.77 -9.67
N ALA A 88 -1.31 -8.00 -10.05
CA ALA A 88 -1.84 -8.64 -11.26
C ALA A 88 -3.37 -8.80 -11.20
N TRP A 89 -3.89 -9.28 -10.06
CA TRP A 89 -5.34 -9.40 -9.84
C TRP A 89 -6.04 -8.05 -9.89
N HIS A 90 -5.52 -7.05 -9.19
CA HIS A 90 -6.06 -5.69 -9.21
C HIS A 90 -6.02 -5.08 -10.62
N LYS A 91 -4.94 -5.33 -11.38
CA LYS A 91 -4.81 -4.86 -12.77
C LYS A 91 -5.84 -5.52 -13.68
N ALA A 92 -6.05 -6.84 -13.57
CA ALA A 92 -7.06 -7.55 -14.34
C ALA A 92 -8.46 -6.99 -14.05
N ILE A 93 -8.82 -6.83 -12.78
CA ILE A 93 -10.09 -6.21 -12.37
C ILE A 93 -10.22 -4.79 -12.94
N SER A 94 -9.16 -3.98 -12.88
CA SER A 94 -9.18 -2.61 -13.38
C SER A 94 -9.29 -2.54 -14.91
N GLN A 95 -8.86 -3.58 -15.63
CA GLN A 95 -9.01 -3.68 -17.08
C GLN A 95 -10.44 -4.07 -17.47
N ASP A 96 -11.04 -4.98 -16.72
CA ASP A 96 -12.38 -5.51 -17.00
C ASP A 96 -13.50 -4.57 -16.52
N ILE A 97 -13.24 -3.83 -15.44
CA ILE A 97 -14.21 -2.92 -14.82
C ILE A 97 -13.83 -1.47 -15.16
N HIS A 98 -14.74 -0.76 -15.84
CA HIS A 98 -14.59 0.68 -16.08
C HIS A 98 -14.62 1.48 -14.77
N SER A 99 -13.98 2.66 -14.79
CA SER A 99 -14.02 3.56 -13.63
C SER A 99 -15.47 3.87 -13.23
N HIS A 100 -15.82 3.54 -11.99
CA HIS A 100 -17.17 3.64 -11.41
C HIS A 100 -18.24 2.76 -12.07
N PRO A 101 -18.15 1.42 -11.91
CA PRO A 101 -19.20 0.52 -12.38
C PRO A 101 -20.49 0.70 -11.58
N GLU A 102 -21.62 0.40 -12.21
CA GLU A 102 -22.86 0.19 -11.48
C GLU A 102 -22.73 -1.03 -10.55
N THR A 103 -23.32 -0.96 -9.35
CA THR A 103 -23.22 -1.99 -8.30
C THR A 103 -23.52 -3.40 -8.82
N ASN A 104 -24.55 -3.57 -9.65
CA ASN A 104 -24.91 -4.86 -10.21
C ASN A 104 -23.84 -5.43 -11.16
N LYS A 105 -23.20 -4.56 -11.94
CA LYS A 105 -22.11 -4.94 -12.86
C LYS A 105 -20.86 -5.33 -12.09
N LEU A 106 -20.56 -4.62 -10.99
CA LEU A 106 -19.47 -4.95 -10.08
C LEU A 106 -19.70 -6.33 -9.44
N ILE A 107 -20.88 -6.55 -8.86
CA ILE A 107 -21.23 -7.84 -8.23
C ILE A 107 -21.09 -8.98 -9.25
N SER A 108 -21.59 -8.79 -10.46
CA SER A 108 -21.50 -9.81 -11.52
C SER A 108 -20.05 -10.14 -11.90
N HIS A 109 -19.14 -9.16 -11.89
CA HIS A 109 -17.71 -9.41 -12.13
C HIS A 109 -17.04 -10.12 -10.96
N LEU A 110 -17.35 -9.73 -9.72
CA LEU A 110 -16.80 -10.39 -8.53
C LEU A 110 -17.20 -11.87 -8.45
N ILE A 111 -18.44 -12.21 -8.83
CA ILE A 111 -18.89 -13.60 -8.91
C ILE A 111 -18.10 -14.39 -9.97
N LYS A 112 -17.83 -13.78 -11.14
CA LYS A 112 -17.02 -14.42 -12.17
C LYS A 112 -15.58 -14.64 -11.71
N GLU A 113 -14.97 -13.65 -11.07
CA GLU A 113 -13.62 -13.75 -10.50
C GLU A 113 -13.54 -14.86 -9.44
N GLN A 114 -14.54 -14.95 -8.56
CA GLN A 114 -14.63 -16.03 -7.58
C GLN A 114 -14.68 -17.40 -8.28
N HIS A 115 -15.53 -17.55 -9.29
CA HIS A 115 -15.66 -18.80 -10.03
C HIS A 115 -14.34 -19.21 -10.73
N LEU A 116 -13.62 -18.25 -11.33
CA LEU A 116 -12.31 -18.49 -11.94
C LEU A 116 -11.28 -18.94 -10.91
N MET A 117 -11.29 -18.35 -9.71
CA MET A 117 -10.42 -18.74 -8.61
C MET A 117 -10.68 -20.17 -8.15
N GLU A 118 -11.95 -20.56 -8.02
CA GLU A 118 -12.36 -21.92 -7.65
C GLU A 118 -11.86 -22.95 -8.67
N ILE A 119 -12.02 -22.67 -9.96
CA ILE A 119 -11.48 -23.51 -11.04
C ILE A 119 -9.96 -23.63 -10.93
N PHE A 120 -9.27 -22.51 -10.73
CA PHE A 120 -7.81 -22.48 -10.62
C PHE A 120 -7.32 -23.29 -9.42
N LEU A 121 -8.02 -23.23 -8.28
CA LEU A 121 -7.72 -24.01 -7.09
C LEU A 121 -7.88 -25.52 -7.34
N GLU A 122 -8.94 -25.94 -8.02
CA GLU A 122 -9.12 -27.34 -8.43
C GLU A 122 -8.04 -27.83 -9.41
N GLN A 123 -7.61 -26.97 -10.33
CA GLN A 123 -6.49 -27.26 -11.22
C GLN A 123 -5.19 -27.44 -10.45
N ILE A 124 -4.92 -26.60 -9.45
CA ILE A 124 -3.76 -26.76 -8.56
C ILE A 124 -3.86 -28.08 -7.77
N ASN A 125 -5.02 -28.37 -7.19
CA ASN A 125 -5.26 -29.57 -6.40
C ASN A 125 -5.10 -30.86 -7.21
N SER A 126 -5.47 -30.82 -8.50
CA SER A 126 -5.28 -31.93 -9.45
C SER A 126 -3.84 -32.03 -9.99
N GLY A 127 -2.95 -31.10 -9.62
CA GLY A 127 -1.54 -31.13 -10.00
C GLY A 127 -1.25 -30.54 -11.39
N VAL A 128 -2.17 -29.73 -11.94
CA VAL A 128 -1.92 -29.01 -13.19
C VAL A 128 -0.76 -28.03 -13.00
N LEU A 129 0.25 -28.13 -13.86
CA LEU A 129 1.39 -27.22 -13.86
C LEU A 129 1.12 -26.03 -14.78
N PHE A 130 1.22 -24.82 -14.25
CA PHE A 130 1.10 -23.58 -15.02
C PHE A 130 2.49 -23.11 -15.46
N PRO A 131 2.86 -23.26 -16.75
CA PRO A 131 4.16 -22.83 -17.21
C PRO A 131 4.24 -21.30 -17.17
N ARG A 132 5.34 -20.79 -16.63
CA ARG A 132 5.68 -19.36 -16.72
C ARG A 132 6.19 -19.04 -18.12
N ASP A 133 5.96 -17.80 -18.56
CA ASP A 133 6.56 -17.29 -19.80
C ASP A 133 8.09 -17.39 -19.74
N GLN A 134 8.67 -18.01 -20.76
CA GLN A 134 10.11 -18.21 -20.87
C GLN A 134 10.90 -16.90 -20.86
N ARG A 135 10.31 -15.80 -21.35
CA ARG A 135 10.92 -14.46 -21.33
C ARG A 135 11.11 -13.96 -19.90
N GLU A 136 10.08 -14.13 -19.07
CA GLU A 136 10.12 -13.74 -17.66
C GLU A 136 11.08 -14.63 -16.86
N ILE A 137 11.15 -15.93 -17.17
CA ILE A 137 12.15 -16.83 -16.57
C ILE A 137 13.57 -16.36 -16.89
N LYS A 138 13.84 -16.01 -18.15
CA LYS A 138 15.17 -15.52 -18.57
C LYS A 138 15.53 -14.21 -17.87
N LYS A 139 14.59 -13.27 -17.78
CA LYS A 139 14.80 -11.99 -17.08
C LYS A 139 15.13 -12.20 -15.60
N ASP A 140 14.36 -13.02 -14.90
CA ASP A 140 14.62 -13.35 -13.49
C ASP A 140 16.03 -13.95 -13.31
N GLN A 141 16.44 -14.87 -14.17
CA GLN A 141 17.78 -15.45 -14.12
C GLN A 141 18.89 -14.42 -14.34
N SER A 142 18.72 -13.50 -15.29
CA SER A 142 19.67 -12.40 -15.51
C SER A 142 19.79 -11.50 -14.27
N ILE A 143 18.65 -11.16 -13.64
CA ILE A 143 18.63 -10.35 -12.41
C ILE A 143 19.33 -11.09 -11.25
N ILE A 144 19.06 -12.40 -11.08
CA ILE A 144 19.68 -13.21 -10.02
C ILE A 144 21.20 -13.28 -10.20
N ASN A 145 21.68 -13.48 -11.43
CA ASN A 145 23.11 -13.54 -11.70
C ASN A 145 23.78 -12.18 -11.41
N LEU A 146 23.18 -11.09 -11.86
CA LEU A 146 23.68 -9.74 -11.58
C LEU A 146 23.68 -9.40 -10.08
N ALA A 147 22.67 -9.87 -9.34
CA ALA A 147 22.57 -9.70 -7.90
C ALA A 147 23.64 -10.47 -7.12
N LYS A 148 24.07 -11.64 -7.59
CA LYS A 148 25.15 -12.43 -6.95
C LYS A 148 26.50 -11.74 -7.01
N ASP A 149 26.78 -11.04 -8.11
CA ASP A 149 28.05 -10.34 -8.34
C ASP A 149 28.07 -8.93 -7.75
N PHE A 150 27.01 -8.53 -7.03
CA PHE A 150 26.88 -7.20 -6.48
C PHE A 150 27.98 -6.87 -5.44
N SER A 151 28.71 -5.79 -5.70
CA SER A 151 29.67 -5.20 -4.76
C SER A 151 29.46 -3.70 -4.65
N LYS A 152 29.55 -3.15 -3.43
CA LYS A 152 29.40 -1.70 -3.17
C LYS A 152 30.34 -0.82 -4.00
N LYS A 153 31.48 -1.35 -4.46
CA LYS A 153 32.45 -0.62 -5.29
C LYS A 153 31.97 -0.40 -6.73
N ASN A 154 31.08 -1.26 -7.24
CA ASN A 154 30.63 -1.28 -8.63
C ASN A 154 29.14 -0.93 -8.76
N LEU A 155 28.62 -0.07 -7.86
CA LEU A 155 27.20 0.26 -7.80
C LEU A 155 26.67 0.84 -9.12
N PHE A 156 27.46 1.71 -9.78
CA PHE A 156 27.04 2.35 -11.02
C PHE A 156 26.87 1.36 -12.18
N ASP A 157 27.85 0.47 -12.36
CA ASP A 157 27.80 -0.58 -13.40
C ASP A 157 26.65 -1.57 -13.16
N TYR A 158 26.38 -1.89 -11.89
CA TYR A 158 25.23 -2.70 -11.49
C TYR A 158 23.91 -2.01 -11.88
N LEU A 159 23.74 -0.73 -11.55
CA LEU A 159 22.52 0.01 -11.88
C LEU A 159 22.32 0.15 -13.39
N GLN A 160 23.39 0.36 -14.15
CA GLN A 160 23.33 0.42 -15.61
C GLN A 160 22.94 -0.93 -16.20
N SER A 161 23.53 -2.02 -15.72
CA SER A 161 23.21 -3.39 -16.17
C SER A 161 21.77 -3.77 -15.81
N MET A 162 21.28 -3.38 -14.63
CA MET A 162 19.88 -3.55 -14.24
C MET A 162 18.94 -2.79 -15.18
N ASN A 163 19.30 -1.58 -15.59
CA ASN A 163 18.49 -0.79 -16.52
C ASN A 163 18.39 -1.46 -17.89
N GLU A 164 19.47 -2.03 -18.42
CA GLU A 164 19.44 -2.76 -19.69
C GLU A 164 18.58 -4.04 -19.64
N ILE A 165 18.54 -4.74 -18.50
CA ILE A 165 17.69 -5.94 -18.33
C ILE A 165 16.19 -5.58 -18.28
N MET A 166 15.85 -4.38 -17.77
CA MET A 166 14.47 -3.94 -17.57
C MET A 166 13.84 -3.27 -18.81
N LYS A 167 14.64 -2.88 -19.81
CA LYS A 167 14.15 -2.42 -21.12
C LYS A 167 13.45 -3.56 -21.87
#